data_AF-A0AAW7Z0F3-F1
#
_entry.id   AF-A0AAW7Z0F3-F1
#
_cell.length_a   1.000
_cell.length_b   1.000
_cell.length_c   1.000
_cell.angle_alpha   90.00
_cell.angle_beta   90.00
_cell.angle_gamma   90.00
#
_symmetry.space_group_name_H-M   'P 1'
#
loop_
_entity.id
_entity.type
_entity.pdbx_description
1 polymer ?
#
loop_
_entity_poly.entity_id
_entity_poly.type
_entity_poly.pdbx_seq_one_letter_code
_entity_poly.pdbx_strand_id
1 'polypeptide(L)' 'GNAFVDEHGEYRTRTDFDKTARPLTQSSPALKKLALYACQNQPQATGWHFPLVGGSEVLIGCINNDPNNAFIMGFA' A
#
# COMPACT_ATOMS: atom_id res chain seq x y z
N GLY A 1 8.62 14.01 -1.00
CA GLY A 1 7.18 14.02 -0.74
C GLY A 1 6.93 13.51 0.66
N ASN A 2 5.79 13.84 1.28
CA ASN A 2 5.39 13.24 2.54
C ASN A 2 4.89 11.80 2.32
N ALA A 3 5.11 10.94 3.31
CA ALA A 3 4.51 9.62 3.35
C ALA A 3 3.06 9.73 3.82
N PHE A 4 2.16 9.02 3.15
CA PHE A 4 0.73 8.95 3.51
C PHE A 4 0.39 7.49 3.84
N VAL A 5 0.74 7.10 5.06
CA VAL A 5 0.53 5.77 5.61
C VAL A 5 -0.42 5.88 6.80
N ASP A 6 -1.32 4.92 6.97
CA ASP A 6 -2.21 4.87 8.14
C ASP A 6 -1.55 4.15 9.34
N GLU A 7 -2.30 4.04 10.43
CA GLU A 7 -1.86 3.42 11.68
C GLU A 7 -1.53 1.91 11.54
N HIS A 8 -1.98 1.28 10.44
CA HIS A 8 -1.72 -0.13 10.14
C HIS A 8 -0.56 -0.34 9.15
N GLY A 9 0.07 0.74 8.67
CA GLY A 9 1.13 0.63 7.66
C GLY A 9 0.58 0.47 6.23
N GLU A 10 -0.71 0.74 6.02
CA GLU A 10 -1.39 0.58 4.74
C GLU A 10 -1.43 1.90 3.95
N TYR A 11 -1.59 1.79 2.64
CA TYR A 11 -1.54 2.90 1.71
C TYR A 11 -2.77 2.93 0.82
N ARG A 12 -3.08 4.10 0.28
CA ARG A 12 -4.07 4.25 -0.77
C ARG A 12 -3.38 4.49 -2.10
N THR A 13 -3.95 3.93 -3.16
CA THR A 13 -3.43 4.03 -4.51
C THR A 13 -4.51 4.56 -5.43
N ARG A 14 -4.07 5.04 -6.60
CA ARG A 14 -4.94 5.32 -7.72
C ARG A 14 -4.43 4.52 -8.90
N THR A 15 -5.31 3.76 -9.51
CA THR A 15 -4.98 3.06 -10.76
C THR A 15 -5.21 4.01 -11.94
N ASP A 16 -4.44 3.86 -13.01
CA ASP A 16 -4.55 4.73 -14.19
C ASP A 16 -5.92 4.64 -14.88
N PHE A 17 -6.60 3.50 -14.70
CA PHE A 17 -7.95 3.30 -15.20
C PHE A 17 -9.06 3.88 -14.30
N ASP A 18 -8.74 4.37 -13.09
CA ASP A 18 -9.68 5.13 -12.25
C ASP A 18 -9.85 6.57 -12.79
N LYS A 19 -10.88 6.73 -13.62
CA LYS A 19 -11.28 8.01 -14.22
C LYS A 19 -12.20 8.86 -13.33
N THR A 20 -12.46 8.44 -12.09
CA THR A 20 -13.33 9.22 -11.19
C THR A 20 -12.66 10.51 -10.73
N ALA A 21 -13.46 11.52 -10.40
CA ALA A 21 -12.96 12.81 -9.88
C ALA A 21 -12.58 12.74 -8.38
N ARG A 22 -12.44 11.53 -7.81
CA ARG A 22 -12.11 11.36 -6.39
C ARG A 22 -10.71 11.91 -6.08
N PRO A 23 -10.51 12.47 -4.87
CA PRO A 23 -9.17 12.80 -4.40
C PRO A 23 -8.25 11.57 -4.45
N LEU A 24 -6.96 11.77 -4.72
CA LEU A 24 -5.95 10.69 -4.75
C LEU A 24 -5.97 9.85 -3.47
N THR A 25 -6.25 10.48 -2.33
CA THR A 25 -6.35 9.85 -1.02
C THR A 25 -7.64 9.06 -0.80
N GLN A 26 -8.53 8.94 -1.80
CA GLN A 26 -9.81 8.24 -1.71
C GLN A 26 -10.10 7.34 -2.92
N SER A 27 -9.12 7.14 -3.82
CA SER A 27 -9.29 6.34 -5.04
C SER A 27 -9.34 4.83 -4.79
N SER A 28 -8.81 4.35 -3.66
CA SER A 28 -8.85 2.94 -3.26
C SER A 28 -9.19 2.76 -1.78
N PRO A 29 -9.62 1.56 -1.35
CA PRO A 29 -9.44 1.09 0.01
C PRO A 29 -7.96 1.16 0.44
N ALA A 30 -7.70 1.12 1.74
CA ALA A 30 -6.34 0.95 2.24
C ALA A 30 -5.81 -0.43 1.82
N LEU A 31 -4.58 -0.46 1.30
CA LEU A 31 -3.91 -1.64 0.78
C LEU A 31 -2.67 -1.94 1.60
N LYS A 32 -2.52 -3.21 1.98
CA LYS A 32 -1.30 -3.73 2.58
C LYS A 32 -0.15 -3.64 1.58
N LYS A 33 1.04 -3.33 2.08
CA LYS A 33 2.29 -3.39 1.33
C LYS A 33 3.09 -4.60 1.76
N LEU A 34 3.62 -5.33 0.80
CA LEU A 34 4.59 -6.39 1.06
C LEU A 34 5.79 -5.81 1.81
N ALA A 35 6.09 -6.38 2.97
CA ALA A 35 7.27 -6.05 3.75
C ALA A 35 8.37 -7.08 3.47
N LEU A 36 9.61 -6.61 3.36
CA LEU A 36 10.78 -7.48 3.23
C LEU A 36 11.02 -8.30 4.50
N TYR A 37 10.67 -7.73 5.65
CA TYR A 37 10.83 -8.36 6.95
C TYR A 37 9.78 -7.83 7.92
N ALA A 38 9.02 -8.73 8.52
CA ALA A 38 8.05 -8.44 9.57
C ALA A 38 8.05 -9.60 10.58
N CYS A 39 8.08 -9.27 11.87
CA CYS A 39 8.00 -10.26 12.94
C CYS A 39 6.74 -10.08 13.77
N GLN A 40 6.08 -11.20 14.05
CA GLN A 40 5.00 -11.26 15.03
C GLN A 40 5.55 -11.63 16.41
N ASN A 41 4.76 -11.39 17.46
CA ASN A 41 5.02 -11.79 18.84
C ASN A 41 6.32 -11.22 19.45
N GLN A 42 6.69 -10.00 19.06
CA GLN A 42 7.83 -9.29 19.63
C GLN A 42 7.35 -8.32 20.74
N PRO A 43 8.14 -8.09 21.80
CA PRO A 43 7.80 -7.11 22.85
C PRO A 43 7.61 -5.68 22.31
N GLN A 44 8.25 -5.37 21.18
CA GLN A 44 8.11 -4.13 20.42
C GLN A 44 7.92 -4.48 18.95
N ALA A 45 7.20 -3.64 18.20
CA ALA A 45 7.08 -3.78 16.75
C ALA A 45 8.46 -3.79 16.09
N THR A 46 8.81 -4.91 15.45
CA THR A 46 10.09 -5.14 14.78
C THR A 46 9.84 -5.57 13.35
N GLY A 47 10.48 -4.86 12.42
CA GLY A 47 10.35 -5.11 10.99
C GLY A 47 11.05 -4.01 10.19
N TRP A 48 11.06 -4.17 8.87
CA TRP A 48 11.55 -3.15 7.95
C TRP A 48 10.39 -2.44 7.27
N HIS A 49 10.37 -1.12 7.37
CA HIS A 49 9.37 -0.29 6.73
C HIS A 49 10.03 0.77 5.85
N PHE A 50 9.76 0.69 4.54
CA PHE A 50 10.20 1.65 3.54
C PHE A 50 8.97 2.41 3.03
N PRO A 51 8.71 3.62 3.54
CA PRO A 51 7.44 4.30 3.29
C PRO A 51 7.31 4.77 1.84
N LEU A 52 6.11 4.62 1.29
CA LEU A 52 5.74 5.24 0.00
C LEU A 52 5.41 6.71 0.22
N VAL A 53 5.83 7.56 -0.71
CA VAL A 53 5.52 8.99 -0.70
C VAL A 53 4.52 9.32 -1.80
N GLY A 54 3.85 10.46 -1.68
CA GLY A 54 2.93 10.92 -2.72
C GLY A 54 3.60 10.94 -4.10
N GLY A 55 2.97 10.32 -5.09
CA GLY A 55 3.48 10.18 -6.46
C GLY A 55 4.40 8.98 -6.70
N SER A 56 4.66 8.12 -5.71
CA SER A 56 5.35 6.85 -5.96
C SER A 56 4.52 5.94 -6.87
N GLU A 57 5.15 5.44 -7.94
CA GLU A 57 4.58 4.38 -8.77
C GLU A 57 4.87 3.02 -8.13
N VAL A 58 3.86 2.14 -8.18
CA VAL A 58 3.88 0.87 -7.47
C VAL A 58 3.28 -0.25 -8.30
N LEU A 59 3.75 -1.47 -8.04
CA LEU A 59 3.17 -2.67 -8.58
C LEU A 59 2.07 -3.19 -7.65
N ILE A 60 0.89 -3.46 -8.21
CA ILE A 60 -0.24 -4.08 -7.51
C ILE A 60 -0.31 -5.56 -7.87
N GLY A 61 -0.36 -6.41 -6.85
CA GLY A 61 -0.66 -7.83 -6.98
C GLY A 61 -2.07 -8.12 -6.47
N CYS A 62 -2.69 -9.18 -6.98
CA CYS A 62 -3.99 -9.68 -6.51
C CYS A 62 -3.83 -11.13 -6.05
N ILE A 63 -4.14 -11.41 -4.78
CA ILE A 63 -4.12 -12.79 -4.27
C ILE A 63 -5.18 -13.59 -5.01
N ASN A 64 -4.79 -14.75 -5.57
CA ASN A 64 -5.66 -15.62 -6.37
C ASN A 64 -6.38 -14.91 -7.53
N ASN A 65 -5.76 -13.84 -8.08
CA ASN A 65 -6.35 -13.04 -9.16
C ASN A 65 -7.70 -12.39 -8.81
N ASP A 66 -7.98 -12.17 -7.50
CA ASP A 66 -9.16 -11.44 -7.02
C ASP A 66 -8.82 -9.95 -6.81
N PRO A 67 -9.38 -9.03 -7.60
CA PRO A 67 -9.13 -7.59 -7.46
C PRO A 67 -9.57 -7.00 -6.11
N ASN A 68 -10.47 -7.68 -5.39
CA ASN A 68 -10.88 -7.26 -4.05
C ASN A 68 -9.85 -7.64 -2.97
N ASN A 69 -8.91 -8.54 -3.30
CA ASN A 69 -7.76 -8.93 -2.48
C ASN A 69 -6.44 -8.44 -3.09
N ALA A 70 -6.40 -7.15 -3.40
CA ALA A 70 -5.21 -6.48 -3.91
C ALA A 70 -4.23 -6.12 -2.77
N PHE A 71 -2.94 -6.06 -3.11
CA PHE A 71 -1.87 -5.61 -2.23
C PHE A 71 -0.76 -4.94 -3.04
N ILE A 72 0.02 -4.07 -2.41
CA ILE A 72 1.17 -3.43 -3.03
C ILE A 72 2.38 -4.36 -2.90
N MET A 73 3.01 -4.72 -4.01
CA MET A 73 4.21 -5.57 -4.03
C MET A 73 5.49 -4.77 -3.76
N GLY A 74 5.56 -3.53 -4.26
CA GLY A 74 6.75 -2.68 -4.17
C GLY A 74 6.67 -1.51 -5.15
N PHE A 75 7.79 -0.80 -5.30
CA PHE A 75 7.96 0.21 -6.33
C PHE A 75 7.94 -0.45 -7.73
N ALA A 76 7.46 0.30 -8.72
CA ALA A 76 7.55 -0.08 -10.13
C ALA A 76 8.92 0.25 -10.73
#